data_AF-A0A529X7W3-F1
#
_entry.id   AF-A0A529X7W3-F1
#
_cell.length_a   1.000
_cell.length_b   1.000
_cell.length_c   1.000
_cell.angle_alpha   90.00
_cell.angle_beta   90.00
_cell.angle_gamma   90.00
#
_symmetry.space_group_name_H-M   'P 1'
#
loop_
_entity.id
_entity.type
_entity.pdbx_description
1 polymer ?
#
loop_
_entity_poly.entity_id
_entity_poly.type
_entity_poly.pdbx_seq_one_letter_code
_entity_poly.pdbx_strand_id
1 'polypeptide(L)'
;MTNQIVQGILLGGYYALIACGLSFMFSVMRIINLAHGSLAVLSAFALWRLASRFHIPPFYGLAIVLPLMAVIGWALQRFLLERSARGGALLPILTTFGLAIVIDNVLF
;
A
#
# COMPACT_ATOMS: atom_id res chain seq x y z
N MET A 1 -26.80 -23.66 -2.27
CA MET A 1 -26.67 -23.30 -3.69
C MET A 1 -26.64 -21.79 -3.91
N THR A 2 -27.74 -21.04 -3.74
CA THR A 2 -27.76 -19.58 -4.00
C THR A 2 -26.72 -18.79 -3.20
N ASN A 3 -26.57 -19.08 -1.90
CA ASN A 3 -25.55 -18.42 -1.07
C ASN A 3 -24.10 -18.71 -1.53
N GLN A 4 -23.82 -19.93 -1.99
CA GLN A 4 -22.47 -20.30 -2.46
C GLN A 4 -22.12 -19.61 -3.78
N ILE A 5 -23.11 -19.44 -4.67
CA ILE A 5 -22.93 -18.69 -5.92
C ILE A 5 -22.67 -17.21 -5.61
N VAL A 6 -23.43 -16.62 -4.70
CA VAL A 6 -23.22 -15.22 -4.26
C VAL A 6 -21.85 -15.05 -3.62
N GLN A 7 -21.45 -15.94 -2.71
CA GLN A 7 -20.11 -15.91 -2.11
C GLN A 7 -19.00 -16.08 -3.15
N GLY A 8 -19.16 -16.98 -4.12
CA GLY A 8 -18.19 -17.17 -5.20
C GLY A 8 -18.00 -15.91 -6.05
N ILE A 9 -19.10 -15.23 -6.40
CA ILE A 9 -19.07 -13.96 -7.14
C ILE A 9 -18.41 -12.85 -6.31
N LEU A 10 -18.80 -12.71 -5.04
CA LEU A 10 -18.24 -11.68 -4.16
C LEU A 10 -16.74 -11.89 -3.93
N LEU A 11 -16.32 -13.13 -3.69
CA LEU A 11 -14.91 -13.48 -3.51
C LEU A 11 -14.10 -13.28 -4.79
N GLY A 12 -14.65 -13.69 -5.95
CA GLY A 12 -14.05 -13.44 -7.26
C GLY A 12 -13.90 -11.95 -7.55
N GLY A 13 -14.93 -11.15 -7.27
CA GLY A 13 -14.91 -9.69 -7.40
C GLY A 13 -13.88 -9.04 -6.47
N TYR A 14 -13.75 -9.51 -5.23
CA TYR A 14 -12.74 -9.05 -4.28
C TYR A 14 -11.32 -9.27 -4.82
N TYR A 15 -11.00 -10.47 -5.32
CA TYR A 15 -9.70 -10.74 -5.93
C TYR A 15 -9.47 -9.95 -7.21
N ALA A 16 -10.51 -9.78 -8.04
CA ALA A 16 -10.42 -8.96 -9.26
C ALA A 16 -10.11 -7.49 -8.95
N LEU A 17 -10.70 -6.92 -7.90
CA LEU A 17 -10.40 -5.55 -7.46
C LEU A 17 -8.94 -5.41 -7.00
N ILE A 18 -8.44 -6.36 -6.21
CA ILE A 18 -7.03 -6.37 -5.77
C ILE A 18 -6.10 -6.43 -6.98
N ALA A 19 -6.36 -7.34 -7.92
CA ALA A 19 -5.56 -7.49 -9.13
C ALA A 19 -5.59 -6.23 -10.01
N CYS A 20 -6.76 -5.60 -10.15
CA CYS A 20 -6.93 -4.37 -10.91
C CYS A 20 -6.14 -3.20 -10.30
N GLY A 21 -6.17 -3.04 -8.96
CA GLY A 21 -5.37 -2.03 -8.27
C GLY A 21 -3.87 -2.23 -8.46
N LEU A 22 -3.40 -3.47 -8.34
CA LEU A 22 -1.99 -3.82 -8.56
C LEU A 22 -1.57 -3.58 -10.03
N SER A 23 -2.43 -3.92 -10.98
CA SER A 23 -2.22 -3.67 -12.41
C SER A 23 -2.12 -2.17 -12.73
N PHE A 24 -3.02 -1.34 -12.18
CA PHE A 24 -2.93 0.11 -12.36
C PHE A 24 -1.64 0.69 -11.82
N MET A 25 -1.16 0.19 -10.69
CA MET A 25 0.06 0.69 -10.09
C MET A 25 1.31 0.36 -10.95
N PHE A 26 1.39 -0.86 -11.48
CA PHE A 26 2.50 -1.25 -12.36
C PHE A 26 2.37 -0.72 -13.79
N SER A 27 1.16 -0.47 -14.28
CA SER A 27 0.92 0.03 -15.64
C SER A 27 1.48 1.44 -15.85
N VAL A 28 1.50 2.27 -14.79
CA VAL A 28 1.94 3.67 -14.87
C VAL A 28 3.39 3.84 -14.38
N MET A 29 3.84 3.02 -13.43
CA MET A 29 5.18 3.18 -12.85
C MET A 29 6.24 2.41 -13.65
N ARG A 30 7.09 3.15 -14.39
CA ARG A 30 8.31 2.61 -15.03
C ARG A 30 9.45 2.32 -14.03
N ILE A 31 9.13 2.18 -12.74
CA ILE A 31 10.08 2.03 -11.62
C ILE A 31 9.61 0.87 -10.73
N ILE A 32 10.52 -0.04 -10.40
CA ILE A 32 10.27 -1.14 -9.45
C ILE A 32 10.38 -0.57 -8.03
N ASN A 33 9.24 -0.43 -7.33
CA ASN A 33 9.20 0.02 -5.94
C ASN A 33 9.10 -1.18 -4.98
N LEU A 34 10.23 -1.57 -4.37
CA LEU A 34 10.28 -2.70 -3.44
C LEU A 34 9.61 -2.41 -2.09
N ALA A 35 9.50 -1.14 -1.68
CA ALA A 35 8.86 -0.75 -0.42
C ALA A 35 7.33 -0.84 -0.45
N HIS A 36 6.73 -1.11 -1.61
CA HIS A 36 5.28 -1.07 -1.74
C HIS A 36 4.57 -2.08 -0.82
N GLY A 37 5.13 -3.28 -0.68
CA GLY A 37 4.62 -4.29 0.26
C GLY A 37 4.65 -3.78 1.70
N SER A 38 5.79 -3.25 2.16
CA SER A 38 5.94 -2.68 3.50
C SER A 38 4.99 -1.52 3.76
N LEU A 39 4.75 -0.65 2.78
CA LEU A 39 3.75 0.43 2.88
C LEU A 39 2.32 -0.08 3.00
N ALA A 40 1.97 -1.16 2.27
CA ALA A 40 0.66 -1.79 2.40
C ALA A 40 0.47 -2.40 3.80
N VAL A 41 1.49 -3.07 4.33
CA VAL A 41 1.47 -3.62 5.70
C VAL A 41 1.39 -2.50 6.74
N LEU A 42 2.15 -1.41 6.58
CA LEU A 42 2.07 -0.22 7.43
C LEU A 42 0.65 0.36 7.46
N SER A 43 -0.01 0.45 6.30
CA SER A 43 -1.38 0.94 6.17
C SER A 43 -2.37 0.05 6.91
N ALA A 44 -2.26 -1.27 6.73
CA ALA A 44 -3.10 -2.25 7.43
C ALA A 44 -2.88 -2.20 8.95
N PHE A 45 -1.63 -2.06 9.39
CA PHE A 45 -1.29 -1.95 10.81
C PHE A 45 -1.78 -0.65 11.43
N ALA A 46 -1.73 0.47 10.71
CA ALA A 46 -2.32 1.73 11.16
C ALA A 46 -3.84 1.60 11.37
N LEU A 47 -4.54 0.94 10.44
CA LEU A 47 -5.96 0.69 10.55
C LEU A 47 -6.28 -0.24 11.74
N TRP A 48 -5.51 -1.33 11.90
CA TRP A 48 -5.65 -2.25 13.03
C TRP A 48 -5.39 -1.55 14.36
N ARG A 49 -4.41 -0.64 14.43
CA ARG A 49 -4.12 0.16 15.62
C ARG A 49 -5.27 1.12 15.95
N LEU A 50 -5.89 1.75 14.95
CA LEU A 50 -7.08 2.58 15.14
C LEU A 50 -8.25 1.77 15.70
N ALA A 51 -8.48 0.58 15.14
CA ALA A 51 -9.56 -0.30 15.58
C ALA A 51 -9.33 -0.85 17.00
N SER A 52 -8.11 -1.27 17.33
CA SER A 52 -7.78 -1.90 18.61
C SER A 52 -7.60 -0.92 19.77
N ARG A 53 -6.95 0.23 19.54
CA ARG A 53 -6.67 1.21 20.61
C ARG A 53 -7.79 2.22 20.80
N PHE A 54 -8.35 2.72 19.71
CA PHE A 54 -9.35 3.79 19.74
C PHE A 54 -10.79 3.26 19.57
N HIS A 55 -10.97 1.95 19.38
CA HIS A 55 -12.28 1.32 19.14
C HIS A 55 -13.04 1.95 17.96
N ILE A 56 -12.30 2.56 17.02
CA ILE A 56 -12.87 3.21 15.84
C ILE A 56 -13.29 2.11 14.86
N PRO A 57 -14.52 2.15 14.32
CA PRO A 57 -14.94 1.15 13.34
C PRO A 57 -14.03 1.20 12.11
N PRO A 58 -13.70 0.05 11.50
CA PRO A 58 -12.77 -0.01 10.36
C PRO A 58 -13.13 0.93 9.21
N PHE A 59 -14.43 1.15 8.97
CA PHE A 59 -14.90 2.09 7.94
C PHE A 59 -14.47 3.54 8.20
N TYR A 60 -14.62 4.02 9.44
CA TYR A 60 -14.17 5.37 9.82
C TYR A 60 -12.64 5.45 9.89
N GLY A 61 -12.00 4.38 10.36
CA GLY A 61 -10.54 4.29 10.34
C GLY A 61 -9.98 4.40 8.91
N LEU A 62 -10.66 3.78 7.93
CA LEU A 62 -10.26 3.84 6.53
C LEU A 62 -10.38 5.26 5.96
N ALA A 63 -11.42 6.01 6.33
CA ALA A 63 -11.56 7.41 5.96
C ALA A 63 -10.41 8.30 6.48
N ILE A 64 -9.70 7.88 7.53
CA ILE A 64 -8.54 8.59 8.11
C ILE A 64 -7.23 8.07 7.51
N VAL A 65 -7.05 6.74 7.45
CA VAL A 65 -5.82 6.10 7.00
C VAL A 65 -5.58 6.33 5.52
N LEU A 66 -6.63 6.34 4.69
CA LEU A 66 -6.53 6.49 3.25
C LEU A 66 -5.94 7.86 2.84
N PRO A 67 -6.45 9.02 3.31
CA PRO A 67 -5.82 10.31 3.02
C PRO A 67 -4.42 10.43 3.64
N LEU A 68 -4.20 9.88 4.85
CA LEU A 68 -2.89 9.88 5.48
C LEU A 68 -1.85 9.16 4.63
N MET A 69 -2.16 7.94 4.18
CA MET A 69 -1.27 7.13 3.35
C MET A 69 -1.11 7.70 1.95
N ALA A 70 -2.13 8.37 1.40
CA ALA A 70 -2.00 9.11 0.14
C ALA A 70 -0.97 10.25 0.25
N VAL A 71 -1.01 11.03 1.35
CA VAL A 71 -0.04 12.10 1.60
C VAL A 71 1.37 11.52 1.81
N ILE A 72 1.51 10.43 2.57
CA ILE A 72 2.80 9.75 2.77
C ILE A 72 3.34 9.24 1.44
N GLY A 73 2.52 8.55 0.64
CA GLY A 73 2.90 8.03 -0.67
C GLY A 73 3.32 9.15 -1.63
N TRP A 74 2.58 10.25 -1.66
CA TRP A 74 2.93 11.42 -2.45
C TRP A 74 4.27 12.04 -2.01
N ALA A 75 4.50 12.17 -0.70
CA ALA A 75 5.75 12.70 -0.16
C ALA A 75 6.94 11.79 -0.50
N LEU A 76 6.81 10.47 -0.30
CA LEU A 76 7.85 9.50 -0.64
C LEU A 76 8.16 9.52 -2.15
N GLN A 77 7.12 9.59 -2.98
CA GLN A 77 7.26 9.71 -4.43
C GLN A 77 8.04 10.97 -4.80
N ARG A 78 7.62 12.13 -4.30
CA ARG A 78 8.17 13.44 -4.65
C ARG A 78 9.60 13.65 -4.15
N PHE A 79 9.88 13.25 -2.91
CA PHE A 79 11.15 13.57 -2.25
C PHE A 79 12.20 12.47 -2.38
N LEU A 80 11.82 11.20 -2.38
CA LEU A 80 12.76 10.08 -2.50
C LEU A 80 12.80 9.54 -3.93
N LEU A 81 11.67 9.10 -4.48
CA LEU A 81 11.68 8.32 -5.72
C LEU A 81 11.98 9.16 -6.95
N GLU A 82 11.34 10.32 -7.12
CA GLU A 82 11.64 11.24 -8.22
C GLU A 82 13.09 11.75 -8.18
N ARG A 83 13.62 12.00 -6.99
CA ARG A 83 15.01 12.44 -6.80
C ARG A 83 15.98 11.31 -7.13
N SER A 84 15.70 10.11 -6.65
CA SER A 84 16.52 8.92 -6.91
C SER A 84 16.50 8.49 -8.37
N ALA A 85 15.38 8.67 -9.08
CA ALA A 85 15.23 8.31 -10.49
C ALA A 85 16.11 9.15 -11.41
N ARG A 86 16.47 10.38 -11.01
CA ARG A 86 17.41 11.23 -11.77
C ARG A 86 18.84 10.67 -11.80
N GLY A 87 19.21 9.82 -10.85
CA GLY A 87 20.56 9.25 -10.74
C GLY A 87 20.74 7.90 -11.46
N GLY A 88 19.74 7.42 -12.19
CA GLY A 88 19.78 6.16 -12.94
C GLY A 88 18.81 5.11 -12.42
N ALA A 89 18.62 4.01 -13.17
CA ALA A 89 17.56 3.03 -12.91
C ALA A 89 17.77 2.15 -11.66
N LEU A 90 19.02 1.97 -11.20
CA LEU A 90 19.36 1.14 -10.04
C LEU A 90 19.11 1.85 -8.70
N LEU A 91 19.28 3.18 -8.65
CA LEU A 91 19.15 3.94 -7.41
C LEU A 91 17.73 3.88 -6.80
N PRO A 92 16.64 3.99 -7.59
CA PRO A 92 15.28 3.81 -7.07
C PRO A 92 15.03 2.45 -6.42
N ILE A 93 15.65 1.39 -6.96
CA ILE A 93 15.54 0.05 -6.41
C ILE A 93 16.24 -0.02 -5.05
N LEU A 94 17.47 0.50 -4.97
CA LEU A 94 18.23 0.53 -3.71
C LEU A 94 17.54 1.40 -2.64
N THR A 95 17.01 2.56 -3.02
CA THR A 95 16.31 3.46 -2.10
C THR A 95 15.00 2.86 -1.60
N THR A 96 14.24 2.19 -2.46
CA THR A 96 13.02 1.49 -2.04
C THR A 96 13.31 0.26 -1.19
N PHE A 97 14.41 -0.46 -1.45
CA PHE A 97 14.86 -1.53 -0.58
C PHE A 97 15.23 -1.01 0.82
N GLY A 98 16.05 0.05 0.89
CA GLY A 98 16.41 0.67 2.17
C GLY A 98 15.18 1.21 2.92
N LEU A 99 14.23 1.81 2.19
CA LEU A 99 12.97 2.27 2.78
C LEU A 99 12.13 1.10 3.33
N ALA A 100 12.07 -0.03 2.64
CA ALA A 100 11.38 -1.23 3.12
C ALA A 100 11.97 -1.69 4.46
N ILE A 101 13.30 -1.78 4.56
CA ILE A 101 13.99 -2.16 5.80
C ILE A 101 13.64 -1.19 6.94
N VAL A 102 13.66 0.12 6.69
CA VAL A 102 13.32 1.12 7.71
C VAL A 102 11.87 0.95 8.18
N ILE A 103 10.93 0.76 7.26
CA ILE A 103 9.52 0.55 7.61
C ILE A 103 9.34 -0.72 8.42
N ASP A 104 9.96 -1.82 7.98
CA ASP A 104 9.84 -3.12 8.63
C ASP A 104 10.43 -3.09 10.04
N ASN A 105 11.58 -2.45 10.26
CA ASN A 105 12.18 -2.27 11.60
C ASN A 105 11.38 -1.32 12.51
N VAL A 106 10.53 -0.45 11.97
CA VAL A 106 9.63 0.39 12.77
C VAL A 106 8.37 -0.38 13.14
N LEU A 107 7.98 -1.37 12.34
CA LEU A 107 6.81 -2.20 12.58
C LEU A 107 7.07 -3.36 13.55
N PHE A 108 8.24 -4.00 13.44
CA PHE A 108 8.64 -5.21 14.17
C PHE A 108 9.82 -4.94 15.09
#